data_AF-A0A3D1HKK6-F1
#
_entry.id   AF-A0A3D1HKK6-F1
#
_cell.length_a   1.000
_cell.length_b   1.000
_cell.length_c   1.000
_cell.angle_alpha   90.00
_cell.angle_beta   90.00
_cell.angle_gamma   90.00
#
_symmetry.space_group_name_H-M   'P 1'
#
loop_
_entity.id
_entity.type
_entity.pdbx_description
1 polymer ?
#
loop_
_entity_poly.entity_id
_entity_poly.type
_entity_poly.pdbx_seq_one_letter_code
_entity_poly.pdbx_strand_id
1 'polypeptide(L)'
;MKNNDMRKKVKTVKITCTFAAVAIMLMTACASVRKPEHMRVAPLDSGLNLDSLTDCTVAVGFKAADIDWNDGRMTCSVFSKDLYDAVEVNRMRPGDTLIYEGKPMVIASVKDNKGAKTVNGGIENGGAELVANGGGTYRTMLMDDYSVHTNLGKTKLRLAKDLTLVDCGADFRDPSDTVRSNFKDYLDRLPDYRKDNFNCLNTELVIKNGFVTEIHRRWTP
;
A
#
# COMPACT_ATOMS: atom_id res chain seq x y z
N MET A 1 62.49 70.52 45.63
CA MET A 1 62.76 71.73 44.82
C MET A 1 62.28 71.43 43.40
N LYS A 2 61.37 72.13 42.72
CA LYS A 2 60.66 73.40 42.92
C LYS A 2 59.28 73.24 42.25
N ASN A 3 58.26 73.84 42.86
CA ASN A 3 56.96 74.14 42.25
C ASN A 3 57.14 74.95 40.94
N ASN A 4 56.29 74.72 39.93
CA ASN A 4 55.37 75.80 39.52
C ASN A 4 54.20 75.33 38.65
N ASP A 5 53.03 75.72 39.13
CA ASP A 5 51.74 75.86 38.47
C ASP A 5 51.83 76.84 37.29
N MET A 6 51.22 76.50 36.15
CA MET A 6 50.63 77.50 35.26
C MET A 6 49.44 76.92 34.49
N ARG A 7 48.26 77.13 35.09
CA ARG A 7 46.95 77.29 34.44
C ARG A 7 47.04 77.95 33.05
N LYS A 8 46.45 77.32 32.04
CA LYS A 8 45.94 78.03 30.84
C LYS A 8 44.50 77.62 30.53
N LYS A 9 43.61 78.55 30.90
CA LYS A 9 42.34 78.96 30.30
C LYS A 9 41.51 77.90 29.55
N VAL A 10 40.43 77.51 30.24
CA VAL A 10 39.19 76.97 29.70
C VAL A 10 38.66 77.85 28.57
N LYS A 11 38.43 77.28 27.39
CA LYS A 11 37.49 77.78 26.39
C LYS A 11 36.39 76.75 26.24
N THR A 12 35.20 77.12 26.69
CA THR A 12 33.95 76.37 26.55
C THR A 12 33.61 76.24 25.06
N VAL A 13 33.75 75.05 24.50
CA VAL A 13 33.18 74.71 23.19
C VAL A 13 31.90 73.95 23.45
N LYS A 14 30.76 74.58 23.17
CA LYS A 14 29.46 73.90 23.10
C LYS A 14 29.49 72.95 21.90
N ILE A 15 29.70 71.66 22.15
CA ILE A 15 29.48 70.62 21.15
C ILE A 15 28.03 70.19 21.28
N THR A 16 27.20 70.67 20.37
CA THR A 16 25.81 70.25 20.22
C THR A 16 25.82 68.77 19.83
N CYS A 17 25.31 67.93 20.73
CA CYS A 17 25.21 66.49 20.57
C CYS A 17 24.04 66.17 19.62
N THR A 18 24.32 65.98 18.33
CA THR A 18 23.34 65.42 17.40
C THR A 18 23.38 63.90 17.52
N PHE A 19 22.47 63.34 18.33
CA PHE A 19 22.24 61.91 18.40
C PHE A 19 21.63 61.44 17.07
N ALA A 20 22.45 60.88 16.18
CA ALA A 20 21.96 60.07 15.08
C ALA A 20 21.57 58.69 15.67
N ALA A 21 20.28 58.48 15.87
CA ALA A 21 19.74 57.18 16.24
C ALA A 21 19.95 56.21 15.06
N VAL A 22 20.96 55.34 15.16
CA VAL A 22 21.09 54.19 14.28
C VAL A 22 20.13 53.12 14.78
N ALA A 23 18.95 53.05 14.17
CA ALA A 23 18.02 51.96 14.37
C ALA A 23 18.62 50.70 13.73
N ILE A 24 19.22 49.84 14.55
CA ILE A 24 19.57 48.48 14.15
C ILE A 24 18.25 47.71 14.06
N MET A 25 17.69 47.60 12.85
CA MET A 25 16.62 46.63 12.56
C MET A 25 17.21 45.23 12.75
N LEU A 26 16.93 44.59 13.89
CA LEU A 26 16.95 43.14 13.96
C LEU A 26 15.85 42.64 13.02
N MET A 27 16.25 42.20 11.83
CA MET A 27 15.41 41.35 10.99
C MET A 27 15.28 40.01 11.73
N THR A 28 14.26 39.89 12.57
CA THR A 28 13.79 38.60 13.06
C THR A 28 13.24 37.86 11.85
N ALA A 29 14.10 37.11 11.17
CA ALA A 29 13.65 36.09 10.24
C ALA A 29 12.83 35.10 11.07
N CYS A 30 11.51 35.22 11.00
CA CYS A 30 10.61 34.14 11.37
C CYS A 30 10.94 33.00 10.42
N ALA A 31 11.93 32.18 10.77
CA ALA A 31 12.03 30.85 10.25
C ALA A 31 10.73 30.18 10.67
N SER A 32 9.75 30.18 9.76
CA SER A 32 8.61 29.28 9.84
C SER A 32 9.22 27.91 10.09
N VAL A 33 9.12 27.41 11.32
CA VAL A 33 9.33 26.01 11.63
C VAL A 33 8.26 25.31 10.82
N ARG A 34 8.59 24.92 9.59
CA ARG A 34 7.74 24.04 8.81
C ARG A 34 7.57 22.82 9.69
N LYS A 35 6.35 22.59 10.20
CA LYS A 35 6.01 21.30 10.81
C LYS A 35 6.48 20.23 9.82
N PRO A 36 7.16 19.17 10.27
CA PRO A 36 7.48 18.07 9.38
C PRO A 36 6.18 17.65 8.71
N GLU A 37 6.15 17.72 7.37
CA GLU A 37 5.02 17.19 6.64
C GLU A 37 5.03 15.68 6.88
N HIS A 38 3.94 15.20 7.48
CA HIS A 38 3.74 13.78 7.74
C HIS A 38 3.36 13.12 6.42
N MET A 39 4.08 12.06 6.07
CA MET A 39 3.85 11.33 4.83
C MET A 39 2.57 10.50 4.94
N ARG A 40 1.84 10.37 3.83
CA ARG A 40 0.77 9.39 3.68
C ARG A 40 1.27 8.26 2.78
N VAL A 41 1.52 7.09 3.37
CA VAL A 41 1.92 5.88 2.67
C VAL A 41 0.68 5.06 2.36
N ALA A 42 0.39 4.85 1.09
CA ALA A 42 -0.81 4.16 0.64
C ALA A 42 -0.48 3.12 -0.43
N PRO A 43 -1.38 2.14 -0.67
CA PRO A 43 -1.22 1.25 -1.81
C PRO A 43 -1.09 2.04 -3.11
N LEU A 44 -0.18 1.58 -3.95
CA LEU A 44 -0.04 1.99 -5.34
C LEU A 44 -1.35 1.71 -6.07
N ASP A 45 -1.69 2.56 -7.03
CA ASP A 45 -2.79 2.28 -7.94
C ASP A 45 -2.52 0.97 -8.68
N SER A 46 -3.50 0.07 -8.69
CA SER A 46 -3.44 -1.20 -9.41
C SER A 46 -3.28 -1.00 -10.91
N GLY A 47 -3.71 0.14 -11.45
CA GLY A 47 -3.76 0.40 -12.89
C GLY A 47 -4.78 -0.47 -13.65
N LEU A 48 -5.59 -1.25 -12.94
CA LEU A 48 -6.59 -2.15 -13.54
C LEU A 48 -7.85 -1.36 -13.91
N ASN A 49 -8.31 -1.55 -15.15
CA ASN A 49 -9.60 -1.07 -15.61
C ASN A 49 -10.56 -2.26 -15.78
N LEU A 50 -11.60 -2.34 -14.94
CA LEU A 50 -12.54 -3.46 -14.92
C LEU A 50 -13.37 -3.60 -16.20
N ASP A 51 -13.50 -2.52 -16.98
CA ASP A 51 -14.21 -2.51 -18.26
C ASP A 51 -13.33 -3.00 -19.42
N SER A 52 -12.02 -3.16 -19.21
CA SER A 52 -11.06 -3.51 -20.26
C SER A 52 -9.91 -4.39 -19.75
N LEU A 53 -10.21 -5.37 -18.92
CA LEU A 53 -9.21 -6.37 -18.49
C LEU A 53 -8.74 -7.18 -19.71
N THR A 54 -7.49 -6.97 -20.11
CA THR A 54 -6.80 -7.73 -21.16
C THR A 54 -5.37 -8.00 -20.74
N ASP A 55 -4.88 -9.21 -21.03
CA ASP A 55 -3.48 -9.62 -20.87
C ASP A 55 -2.93 -9.40 -19.45
N CYS A 56 -3.68 -9.87 -18.45
CA CYS A 56 -3.36 -9.70 -17.04
C CYS A 56 -3.69 -10.94 -16.21
N THR A 57 -3.13 -10.99 -15.00
CA THR A 57 -3.48 -11.95 -13.96
C THR A 57 -4.08 -11.20 -12.78
N VAL A 58 -5.26 -11.62 -12.32
CA VAL A 58 -6.01 -10.91 -11.27
C VAL A 58 -6.52 -11.87 -10.22
N ALA A 59 -6.44 -11.46 -8.95
CA ALA A 59 -7.10 -12.15 -7.85
C ALA A 59 -8.61 -11.90 -7.93
N VAL A 60 -9.42 -12.94 -7.73
CA VAL A 60 -10.88 -12.85 -7.89
C VAL A 60 -11.64 -13.57 -6.80
N GLY A 61 -12.90 -13.19 -6.62
CA GLY A 61 -13.87 -13.97 -5.87
C GLY A 61 -15.12 -14.26 -6.69
N PHE A 62 -15.59 -15.50 -6.67
CA PHE A 62 -16.83 -15.95 -7.32
C PHE A 62 -17.33 -17.27 -6.72
N LYS A 63 -18.53 -17.69 -7.09
CA LYS A 63 -19.08 -19.03 -6.80
C LYS A 63 -19.21 -19.80 -8.11
N ALA A 64 -19.24 -21.14 -8.04
CA ALA A 64 -19.51 -21.96 -9.23
C ALA A 64 -20.80 -21.53 -9.96
N ALA A 65 -21.82 -21.11 -9.20
CA ALA A 65 -23.09 -20.61 -9.74
C ALA A 65 -23.00 -19.26 -10.47
N ASP A 66 -21.90 -18.50 -10.30
CA ASP A 66 -21.68 -17.23 -11.01
C ASP A 66 -21.16 -17.44 -12.45
N ILE A 67 -20.94 -18.69 -12.86
CA ILE A 67 -20.57 -19.07 -14.21
C ILE A 67 -21.81 -19.46 -15.01
N ASP A 68 -22.07 -18.71 -16.08
CA ASP A 68 -23.07 -19.04 -17.08
C ASP A 68 -22.42 -19.83 -18.21
N TRP A 69 -22.54 -21.16 -18.13
CA TRP A 69 -22.00 -22.09 -19.12
C TRP A 69 -22.70 -22.00 -20.49
N ASN A 70 -23.93 -21.47 -20.54
CA ASN A 70 -24.66 -21.32 -21.80
C ASN A 70 -24.20 -20.06 -22.56
N ASP A 71 -23.97 -18.96 -21.83
CA ASP A 71 -23.43 -17.70 -22.38
C ASP A 71 -21.89 -17.74 -22.52
N GLY A 72 -21.22 -18.69 -21.87
CA GLY A 72 -19.76 -18.78 -21.84
C GLY A 72 -19.13 -17.58 -21.12
N ARG A 73 -19.76 -17.13 -20.04
CA ARG A 73 -19.33 -15.97 -19.26
C ARG A 73 -19.36 -16.26 -17.76
N MET A 74 -18.57 -15.52 -17.00
CA MET A 74 -18.60 -15.55 -15.54
C MET A 74 -18.70 -14.15 -14.96
N THR A 75 -19.36 -14.04 -13.80
CA THR A 75 -19.34 -12.83 -12.98
C THR A 75 -18.37 -13.04 -11.82
N CYS A 76 -17.48 -12.08 -11.58
CA CYS A 76 -16.53 -12.16 -10.47
C CYS A 76 -16.26 -10.78 -9.86
N SER A 77 -15.92 -10.76 -8.57
CA SER A 77 -15.31 -9.59 -7.94
C SER A 77 -13.80 -9.63 -8.20
N VAL A 78 -13.21 -8.51 -8.61
CA VAL A 78 -11.79 -8.37 -8.91
C VAL A 78 -11.10 -7.65 -7.77
N PHE A 79 -9.91 -8.13 -7.41
CA PHE A 79 -9.13 -7.61 -6.31
C PHE A 79 -7.72 -7.26 -6.77
N SER A 80 -7.18 -6.18 -6.23
CA SER A 80 -5.77 -5.83 -6.34
C SER A 80 -5.08 -6.15 -5.02
N LYS A 81 -3.85 -6.64 -5.11
CA LYS A 81 -2.97 -6.79 -3.95
C LYS A 81 -2.48 -5.41 -3.54
N ASP A 82 -2.54 -5.10 -2.25
CA ASP A 82 -2.05 -3.82 -1.74
C ASP A 82 -0.52 -3.81 -1.75
N LEU A 83 0.05 -3.11 -2.73
CA LEU A 83 1.49 -2.93 -2.90
C LEU A 83 1.87 -1.49 -2.60
N TYR A 84 2.97 -1.28 -1.88
CA TYR A 84 3.43 0.04 -1.45
C TYR A 84 4.81 0.30 -2.05
N ASP A 85 5.11 1.56 -2.36
CA ASP A 85 6.43 1.95 -2.85
C ASP A 85 7.50 1.72 -1.77
N ALA A 86 8.59 1.04 -2.12
CA ALA A 86 9.64 0.72 -1.15
C ALA A 86 10.38 1.95 -0.64
N VAL A 87 10.47 3.04 -1.40
CA VAL A 87 11.10 4.29 -0.95
C VAL A 87 10.23 4.95 0.12
N GLU A 88 8.91 4.97 -0.07
CA GLU A 88 7.96 5.47 0.93
C GLU A 88 7.99 4.61 2.20
N VAL A 89 7.89 3.29 2.07
CA VAL A 89 7.90 2.36 3.21
C VAL A 89 9.19 2.48 4.02
N ASN A 90 10.35 2.63 3.37
CA ASN A 90 11.63 2.78 4.07
C ASN A 90 11.82 4.15 4.74
N ARG A 91 11.00 5.15 4.42
CA ARG A 91 11.04 6.49 5.03
C ARG A 91 9.98 6.70 6.12
N MET A 92 9.10 5.72 6.33
CA MET A 92 8.06 5.78 7.36
C MET A 92 8.66 6.11 8.73
N ARG A 93 8.01 7.04 9.43
CA ARG A 93 8.39 7.44 10.79
C ARG A 93 7.16 7.76 11.63
N PRO A 94 7.30 7.82 12.97
CA PRO A 94 6.20 8.24 13.83
C PRO A 94 5.57 9.56 13.39
N GLY A 95 4.24 9.59 13.39
CA GLY A 95 3.40 10.70 12.93
C GLY A 95 2.94 10.60 11.47
N ASP A 96 3.61 9.80 10.63
CA ASP A 96 3.12 9.50 9.28
C ASP A 96 1.82 8.68 9.33
N THR A 97 1.11 8.58 8.21
CA THR A 97 -0.11 7.78 8.07
C THR A 97 0.11 6.64 7.09
N LEU A 98 -0.10 5.40 7.54
CA LEU A 98 -0.20 4.23 6.68
C LEU A 98 -1.66 3.95 6.36
N ILE A 99 -2.00 3.72 5.10
CA ILE A 99 -3.30 3.14 4.73
C ILE A 99 -3.15 1.63 4.74
N TYR A 100 -3.79 0.95 5.68
CA TYR A 100 -3.73 -0.50 5.86
C TYR A 100 -5.16 -1.05 5.91
N GLU A 101 -5.44 -2.09 5.12
CA GLU A 101 -6.80 -2.63 4.93
C GLU A 101 -7.83 -1.54 4.54
N GLY A 102 -7.40 -0.58 3.71
CA GLY A 102 -8.20 0.58 3.29
C GLY A 102 -8.45 1.62 4.39
N LYS A 103 -7.89 1.47 5.60
CA LYS A 103 -8.09 2.36 6.73
C LYS A 103 -6.83 3.16 7.07
N PRO A 104 -6.94 4.46 7.38
CA PRO A 104 -5.79 5.24 7.82
C PRO A 104 -5.37 4.83 9.24
N MET A 105 -4.07 4.63 9.42
CA MET A 105 -3.43 4.31 10.69
C MET A 105 -2.27 5.28 10.91
N VAL A 106 -2.32 6.04 12.01
CA VAL A 106 -1.20 6.89 12.41
C VAL A 106 -0.07 6.00 12.91
N ILE A 107 1.12 6.19 12.37
CA ILE A 107 2.32 5.46 12.77
C ILE A 107 2.80 6.01 14.12
N ALA A 108 2.79 5.18 15.15
CA ALA A 108 3.39 5.44 16.45
C ALA A 108 4.80 4.83 16.56
N SER A 109 5.05 3.72 15.87
CA SER A 109 6.37 3.07 15.82
C SER A 109 6.58 2.30 14.52
N VAL A 110 7.84 2.20 14.10
CA VAL A 110 8.28 1.33 12.99
C VAL A 110 9.51 0.59 13.47
N LYS A 111 9.52 -0.74 13.34
CA LYS A 111 10.69 -1.59 13.59
C LYS A 111 11.05 -2.32 12.31
N ASP A 112 12.35 -2.40 12.02
CA ASP A 112 12.86 -3.30 10.99
C ASP A 112 13.14 -4.66 11.63
N ASN A 113 12.55 -5.72 11.07
CA ASN A 113 12.76 -7.09 11.51
C ASN A 113 13.12 -7.95 10.29
N LYS A 114 14.43 -8.12 10.07
CA LYS A 114 14.96 -8.98 9.01
C LYS A 114 14.39 -8.64 7.61
N GLY A 115 14.22 -7.35 7.32
CA GLY A 115 13.67 -6.88 6.03
C GLY A 115 12.16 -6.71 5.98
N ALA A 116 11.43 -7.12 7.03
CA ALA A 116 10.03 -6.73 7.25
C ALA A 116 9.96 -5.41 8.06
N LYS A 117 8.93 -4.60 7.81
CA LYS A 117 8.60 -3.43 8.63
C LYS A 117 7.40 -3.76 9.52
N THR A 118 7.64 -3.81 10.82
CA THR A 118 6.59 -3.95 11.83
C THR A 118 6.15 -2.56 12.28
N VAL A 119 4.93 -2.16 11.92
CA VAL A 119 4.32 -0.87 12.27
C VAL A 119 3.41 -1.06 13.47
N ASN A 120 3.50 -0.18 14.46
CA ASN A 120 2.62 -0.17 15.65
C ASN A 120 2.55 -1.51 16.40
N GLY A 121 3.66 -2.24 16.47
CA GLY A 121 3.72 -3.55 17.13
C GLY A 121 3.22 -4.72 16.28
N GLY A 122 2.89 -4.50 15.01
CA GLY A 122 2.50 -5.55 14.07
C GLY A 122 1.04 -5.96 14.18
N ILE A 123 0.64 -6.92 13.35
CA ILE A 123 -0.76 -7.34 13.14
C ILE A 123 -1.43 -7.75 14.48
N GLU A 124 -0.72 -8.49 15.33
CA GLU A 124 -1.23 -8.95 16.65
C GLU A 124 -1.55 -7.81 17.62
N ASN A 125 -0.97 -6.63 17.42
CA ASN A 125 -1.19 -5.45 18.25
C ASN A 125 -2.09 -4.40 17.56
N GLY A 126 -2.81 -4.78 16.51
CA GLY A 126 -3.63 -3.87 15.69
C GLY A 126 -2.82 -2.93 14.81
N GLY A 127 -1.53 -3.22 14.63
CA GLY A 127 -0.63 -2.56 13.69
C GLY A 127 -0.60 -3.24 12.32
N ALA A 128 0.52 -3.13 11.62
CA ALA A 128 0.70 -3.72 10.30
C ALA A 128 2.08 -4.36 10.15
N GLU A 129 2.18 -5.39 9.33
CA GLU A 129 3.45 -5.99 8.90
C GLU A 129 3.59 -5.77 7.39
N LEU A 130 4.70 -5.17 6.96
CA LEU A 130 5.02 -4.99 5.55
C LEU A 130 6.25 -5.81 5.20
N VAL A 131 6.16 -6.65 4.17
CA VAL A 131 7.29 -7.45 3.70
C VAL A 131 7.67 -7.05 2.28
N ALA A 132 8.98 -7.09 2.00
CA ALA A 132 9.49 -6.80 0.68
C ALA A 132 8.86 -7.73 -0.36
N ASN A 133 8.55 -7.16 -1.51
CA ASN A 133 7.97 -7.83 -2.67
C ASN A 133 8.78 -7.45 -3.92
N GLY A 134 8.59 -8.19 -5.02
CA GLY A 134 9.24 -7.89 -6.29
C GLY A 134 8.98 -6.46 -6.79
N GLY A 135 9.86 -5.98 -7.68
CA GLY A 135 9.64 -4.72 -8.40
C GLY A 135 9.79 -3.45 -7.55
N GLY A 136 10.52 -3.50 -6.42
CA GLY A 136 10.72 -2.33 -5.56
C GLY A 136 9.49 -1.96 -4.75
N THR A 137 8.68 -2.96 -4.37
CA THR A 137 7.46 -2.77 -3.58
C THR A 137 7.53 -3.50 -2.25
N TYR A 138 6.63 -3.13 -1.34
CA TYR A 138 6.26 -3.92 -0.18
C TYR A 138 4.81 -4.37 -0.31
N ARG A 139 4.47 -5.53 0.25
CA ARG A 139 3.07 -5.93 0.47
C ARG A 139 2.77 -5.88 1.96
N THR A 140 1.55 -5.53 2.32
CA THR A 140 1.04 -5.70 3.67
C THR A 140 0.53 -7.12 3.89
N MET A 141 0.68 -7.62 5.11
CA MET A 141 0.24 -8.95 5.49
C MET A 141 -0.96 -8.92 6.43
N LEU A 142 -1.81 -9.93 6.31
CA LEU A 142 -2.81 -10.35 7.30
C LEU A 142 -2.22 -11.50 8.13
N MET A 143 -3.03 -12.05 9.06
CA MET A 143 -2.71 -13.33 9.70
C MET A 143 -2.43 -14.41 8.64
N ASP A 144 -1.61 -15.40 9.00
CA ASP A 144 -1.19 -16.50 8.12
C ASP A 144 -0.48 -16.05 6.83
N ASP A 145 0.25 -14.94 6.90
CA ASP A 145 1.08 -14.37 5.83
C ASP A 145 0.34 -13.96 4.55
N TYR A 146 -1.00 -13.95 4.57
CA TYR A 146 -1.82 -13.52 3.44
C TYR A 146 -1.57 -12.07 3.08
N SER A 147 -1.63 -11.74 1.79
CA SER A 147 -1.56 -10.33 1.38
C SER A 147 -2.92 -9.66 1.59
N VAL A 148 -2.89 -8.40 2.02
CA VAL A 148 -4.09 -7.55 1.97
C VAL A 148 -4.46 -7.32 0.50
N HIS A 149 -5.76 -7.35 0.22
CA HIS A 149 -6.29 -7.08 -1.10
C HIS A 149 -7.43 -6.05 -1.03
N THR A 150 -7.41 -5.09 -1.93
CA THR A 150 -8.49 -4.13 -2.14
C THR A 150 -9.46 -4.63 -3.21
N ASN A 151 -10.76 -4.69 -2.89
CA ASN A 151 -11.82 -5.01 -3.84
C ASN A 151 -12.02 -3.83 -4.80
N LEU A 152 -11.84 -4.09 -6.09
CA LEU A 152 -12.00 -3.08 -7.15
C LEU A 152 -13.44 -3.01 -7.69
N GLY A 153 -14.25 -4.05 -7.47
CA GLY A 153 -15.62 -4.14 -7.97
C GLY A 153 -15.91 -5.45 -8.68
N LYS A 154 -17.12 -5.54 -9.25
CA LYS A 154 -17.57 -6.72 -10.02
C LYS A 154 -17.47 -6.47 -11.51
N THR A 155 -17.14 -7.52 -12.27
CA THR A 155 -17.13 -7.51 -13.74
C THR A 155 -17.67 -8.83 -14.31
N LYS A 156 -18.04 -8.81 -15.60
CA LYS A 156 -18.49 -9.99 -16.35
C LYS A 156 -17.47 -10.31 -17.44
N LEU A 157 -16.79 -11.44 -17.33
CA LEU A 157 -15.72 -11.85 -18.24
C LEU A 157 -16.18 -13.00 -19.14
N ARG A 158 -15.58 -13.08 -20.34
CA ARG A 158 -15.80 -14.17 -21.29
C ARG A 158 -14.84 -15.31 -21.00
N LEU A 159 -15.31 -16.54 -21.09
CA LEU A 159 -14.47 -17.73 -20.99
C LEU A 159 -13.88 -18.08 -22.36
N ALA A 160 -12.61 -18.46 -22.37
CA ALA A 160 -11.98 -19.02 -23.57
C ALA A 160 -12.53 -20.42 -23.87
N LYS A 161 -12.48 -20.84 -25.14
CA LYS A 161 -12.92 -22.19 -25.54
C LYS A 161 -12.00 -23.29 -24.99
N ASP A 162 -10.73 -22.97 -24.84
CA ASP A 162 -9.64 -23.79 -24.33
C ASP A 162 -9.29 -23.43 -22.87
N LEU A 163 -10.28 -22.97 -22.11
CA LEU A 163 -10.16 -22.71 -20.67
C LEU A 163 -9.45 -23.88 -19.97
N THR A 164 -8.61 -23.56 -18.99
CA THR A 164 -8.04 -24.55 -18.07
C THR A 164 -8.35 -24.15 -16.63
N LEU A 165 -8.82 -25.08 -15.81
CA LEU A 165 -8.92 -24.90 -14.36
C LEU A 165 -7.85 -25.76 -13.70
N VAL A 166 -6.98 -25.12 -12.92
CA VAL A 166 -6.05 -25.79 -12.01
C VAL A 166 -6.60 -25.60 -10.61
N ASP A 167 -7.08 -26.67 -9.99
CA ASP A 167 -7.75 -26.64 -8.71
C ASP A 167 -6.96 -27.44 -7.68
N CYS A 168 -6.60 -26.84 -6.55
CA CYS A 168 -5.96 -27.57 -5.45
C CYS A 168 -6.88 -28.69 -4.90
N GLY A 169 -6.35 -29.59 -4.09
CA GLY A 169 -7.19 -30.49 -3.32
C GLY A 169 -7.77 -29.83 -2.07
N ALA A 170 -8.38 -30.65 -1.20
CA ALA A 170 -8.98 -30.17 0.05
C ALA A 170 -7.92 -29.99 1.16
N ASP A 171 -6.83 -30.76 1.11
CA ASP A 171 -5.65 -30.62 1.96
C ASP A 171 -4.47 -30.03 1.16
N PHE A 172 -3.55 -29.34 1.83
CA PHE A 172 -2.36 -28.76 1.20
C PHE A 172 -1.43 -29.79 0.58
N ARG A 173 -1.54 -31.06 0.99
CA ARG A 173 -0.76 -32.19 0.46
C ARG A 173 -1.43 -32.86 -0.74
N ASP A 174 -2.70 -32.59 -0.97
CA ASP A 174 -3.41 -33.17 -2.10
C ASP A 174 -2.86 -32.59 -3.41
N PRO A 175 -2.72 -33.42 -4.47
CA PRO A 175 -2.33 -32.92 -5.78
C PRO A 175 -3.41 -31.96 -6.33
N SER A 176 -2.99 -31.03 -7.17
CA SER A 176 -3.93 -30.22 -7.95
C SER A 176 -4.53 -31.04 -9.10
N ASP A 177 -5.83 -30.87 -9.32
CA ASP A 177 -6.50 -31.31 -10.52
C ASP A 177 -6.26 -30.30 -11.65
N THR A 178 -6.10 -30.80 -12.88
CA THR A 178 -6.10 -29.96 -14.08
C THR A 178 -7.27 -30.35 -14.98
N VAL A 179 -8.27 -29.49 -15.03
CA VAL A 179 -9.52 -29.69 -15.78
C VAL A 179 -9.47 -28.88 -17.06
N ARG A 180 -9.70 -29.54 -18.20
CA ARG A 180 -9.70 -28.93 -19.55
C ARG A 180 -11.03 -29.10 -20.31
N SER A 181 -11.98 -29.82 -19.71
CA SER A 181 -13.30 -30.11 -20.27
C SER A 181 -14.26 -30.50 -19.14
N ASN A 182 -15.58 -30.47 -19.40
CA ASN A 182 -16.61 -30.85 -18.42
C ASN A 182 -16.52 -30.06 -17.10
N PHE A 183 -16.20 -28.78 -17.18
CA PHE A 183 -16.01 -27.89 -16.02
C PHE A 183 -17.23 -27.87 -15.10
N LYS A 184 -18.43 -27.79 -15.68
CA LYS A 184 -19.68 -27.78 -14.91
C LYS A 184 -19.80 -29.04 -14.05
N ASP A 185 -19.63 -30.23 -14.66
CA ASP A 185 -19.70 -31.50 -13.94
C ASP A 185 -18.61 -31.62 -12.87
N TYR A 186 -17.41 -31.10 -13.15
CA TYR A 186 -16.34 -31.04 -12.15
C TYR A 186 -16.75 -30.19 -10.94
N LEU A 187 -17.19 -28.95 -11.18
CA LEU A 187 -17.59 -28.03 -10.10
C LEU A 187 -18.83 -28.52 -9.34
N ASP A 188 -19.79 -29.16 -10.02
CA ASP A 188 -21.00 -29.70 -9.41
C ASP A 188 -20.70 -30.87 -8.45
N ARG A 189 -19.60 -31.60 -8.66
CA ARG A 189 -19.14 -32.66 -7.75
C ARG A 189 -18.35 -32.16 -6.54
N LEU A 190 -17.89 -30.90 -6.57
CA LEU A 190 -17.21 -30.33 -5.41
C LEU A 190 -18.21 -30.14 -4.26
N PRO A 191 -17.78 -30.36 -3.01
CA PRO A 191 -18.61 -30.04 -1.86
C PRO A 191 -18.87 -28.54 -1.77
N ASP A 192 -19.99 -28.15 -1.16
CA ASP A 192 -20.48 -26.76 -1.13
C ASP A 192 -19.42 -25.77 -0.63
N TYR A 193 -18.73 -26.11 0.46
CA TYR A 193 -17.67 -25.27 1.03
C TYR A 193 -16.48 -25.02 0.08
N ARG A 194 -16.31 -25.83 -0.96
CA ARG A 194 -15.32 -25.60 -2.01
C ARG A 194 -15.92 -24.88 -3.20
N LYS A 195 -17.08 -25.30 -3.70
CA LYS A 195 -17.66 -24.69 -4.91
C LYS A 195 -18.11 -23.24 -4.69
N ASP A 196 -18.39 -22.86 -3.46
CA ASP A 196 -18.79 -21.50 -3.06
C ASP A 196 -17.62 -20.66 -2.49
N ASN A 197 -16.40 -21.18 -2.48
CA ASN A 197 -15.24 -20.54 -1.86
C ASN A 197 -14.08 -20.33 -2.84
N PHE A 198 -14.37 -19.72 -4.00
CA PHE A 198 -13.33 -19.04 -4.78
C PHE A 198 -13.25 -17.59 -4.29
N ASN A 199 -12.13 -17.22 -3.70
CA ASN A 199 -11.91 -15.93 -3.08
C ASN A 199 -10.53 -15.37 -3.45
N CYS A 200 -10.31 -14.08 -3.19
CA CYS A 200 -9.09 -13.39 -3.64
C CYS A 200 -7.80 -13.92 -2.99
N LEU A 201 -7.88 -14.63 -1.87
CA LEU A 201 -6.71 -15.22 -1.23
C LEU A 201 -6.30 -16.52 -1.91
N ASN A 202 -7.25 -17.22 -2.55
CA ASN A 202 -7.02 -18.55 -3.08
C ASN A 202 -7.19 -18.67 -4.60
N THR A 203 -7.77 -17.68 -5.28
CA THR A 203 -8.14 -17.78 -6.70
C THR A 203 -7.61 -16.63 -7.54
N GLU A 204 -6.96 -16.99 -8.64
CA GLU A 204 -6.49 -16.06 -9.68
C GLU A 204 -7.06 -16.46 -11.06
N LEU A 205 -7.34 -15.45 -11.90
CA LEU A 205 -7.64 -15.63 -13.32
C LEU A 205 -6.47 -15.16 -14.16
N VAL A 206 -6.14 -15.93 -15.20
CA VAL A 206 -5.29 -15.47 -16.31
C VAL A 206 -6.21 -15.07 -17.45
N ILE A 207 -6.11 -13.79 -17.84
CA ILE A 207 -6.91 -13.18 -18.90
C ILE A 207 -5.99 -12.87 -20.07
N LYS A 208 -6.30 -13.36 -21.27
CA LYS A 208 -5.55 -13.10 -22.51
C LYS A 208 -6.52 -12.61 -23.58
N ASN A 209 -6.20 -11.50 -24.25
CA ASN A 209 -7.07 -10.87 -25.26
C ASN A 209 -8.53 -10.68 -24.79
N GLY A 210 -8.75 -10.37 -23.50
CA GLY A 210 -10.09 -10.20 -22.91
C GLY A 210 -10.88 -11.48 -22.60
N PHE A 211 -10.25 -12.65 -22.69
CA PHE A 211 -10.84 -13.94 -22.31
C PHE A 211 -10.12 -14.55 -21.12
N VAL A 212 -10.88 -15.12 -20.19
CA VAL A 212 -10.34 -15.98 -19.12
C VAL A 212 -9.86 -17.27 -19.77
N THR A 213 -8.54 -17.47 -19.80
CA THR A 213 -7.91 -18.68 -20.34
C THR A 213 -7.58 -19.68 -19.26
N GLU A 214 -7.29 -19.21 -18.04
CA GLU A 214 -6.94 -20.09 -16.93
C GLU A 214 -7.58 -19.60 -15.62
N ILE A 215 -8.06 -20.54 -14.81
CA ILE A 215 -8.48 -20.33 -13.43
C ILE A 215 -7.51 -21.12 -12.57
N HIS A 216 -6.84 -20.48 -11.63
CA HIS A 216 -5.93 -21.13 -10.69
C HIS A 216 -6.48 -20.97 -9.28
N ARG A 217 -6.82 -22.09 -8.64
CA ARG A 217 -7.12 -22.13 -7.21
C ARG A 217 -6.02 -22.84 -6.45
N ARG A 218 -5.40 -22.12 -5.52
CA ARG A 218 -4.44 -22.66 -4.56
C ARG A 218 -5.13 -23.01 -3.24
N TRP A 219 -4.50 -23.89 -2.47
CA TRP A 219 -4.99 -24.21 -1.14
C TRP A 219 -4.73 -23.05 -0.17
N THR A 220 -5.68 -22.84 0.74
CA THR A 220 -5.62 -21.91 1.87
C THR A 220 -6.17 -22.65 3.11
N PRO A 221 -5.54 -22.58 4.30
CA PRO A 221 -6.03 -23.22 5.52
C PRO A 221 -7.44 -22.75 5.92
#